data_AF-A0A485PHB2-F1
#
_entry.id   AF-A0A485PHB2-F1
#
_cell.length_a   1.000
_cell.length_b   1.000
_cell.length_c   1.000
_cell.angle_alpha   90.00
_cell.angle_beta   90.00
_cell.angle_gamma   90.00
#
_symmetry.space_group_name_H-M   'P 1'
#
loop_
_entity.id
_entity.type
_entity.pdbx_description
1 polymer ?
#
loop_
_entity_poly.entity_id
_entity_poly.type
_entity_poly.pdbx_seq_one_letter_code
_entity_poly.pdbx_strand_id
1 'polypeptide(L)'
;PAFWGQRHVNYLRSKKLFWPRNLLMMTQDDQRALQMDYPFIPTDCYYLSYLEEIPLYMVTMDTCYGGLEGIMNLDDLDYEIRSSAIPN
;
A
#
# COMPACT_ATOMS: atom_id res chain seq x y z
N PRO A 1 24.49 15.54 5.35
CA PRO A 1 23.62 15.64 6.55
C PRO A 1 23.32 14.23 7.06
N ALA A 2 23.61 13.94 8.33
CA ALA A 2 23.57 12.59 8.89
C ALA A 2 22.24 12.32 9.61
N PHE A 3 21.46 11.34 9.13
CA PHE A 3 20.22 10.84 9.76
C PHE A 3 20.49 9.72 10.78
N TRP A 4 21.61 9.78 11.51
CA TRP A 4 21.94 8.74 12.49
C TRP A 4 21.39 9.13 13.87
N GLY A 5 20.21 8.59 14.20
CA GLY A 5 19.71 8.53 15.57
C GLY A 5 18.47 9.37 15.91
N GLN A 6 17.85 10.07 14.95
CA GLN A 6 16.55 10.70 15.19
C GLN A 6 15.41 9.71 14.99
N ARG A 7 14.60 9.51 16.04
CA ARG A 7 13.38 8.71 15.96
C ARG A 7 12.30 9.53 15.28
N HIS A 8 12.12 9.33 13.98
CA HIS A 8 11.00 9.91 13.24
C HIS A 8 9.76 9.05 13.44
N VAL A 9 8.74 9.60 14.09
CA VAL A 9 7.45 8.93 14.29
C VAL A 9 6.51 9.36 13.16
N ASN A 10 6.12 8.39 12.34
CA ASN A 10 5.13 8.57 11.28
C ASN A 10 3.76 8.13 11.79
N TYR A 11 2.74 8.98 11.62
CA TYR A 11 1.37 8.59 11.86
C TYR A 11 0.77 8.02 10.58
N LEU A 12 0.59 6.70 10.56
CA LEU A 12 -0.09 6.00 9.47
C LEU A 12 -1.58 6.30 9.53
N ARG A 13 -2.11 6.84 8.44
CA ARG A 13 -3.55 7.00 8.26
C ARG A 13 -4.04 5.93 7.30
N SER A 14 -5.02 5.14 7.75
CA SER A 14 -5.78 4.26 6.85
C SER A 14 -6.38 5.15 5.76
N LYS A 15 -6.01 4.90 4.50
CA LYS A 15 -6.71 5.52 3.39
C LYS A 15 -7.90 4.64 3.09
N LYS A 16 -9.09 5.23 3.20
CA LYS A 16 -10.26 4.74 2.47
C LYS A 16 -9.99 4.98 0.99
N LEU A 17 -9.22 4.08 0.39
CA LEU A 17 -9.06 4.03 -1.05
C LEU A 17 -10.47 3.99 -1.65
N PHE A 18 -10.64 4.73 -2.75
CA PHE A 18 -11.85 4.82 -3.57
C PHE A 18 -12.75 3.61 -3.38
N TRP A 19 -13.98 3.82 -2.91
CA TRP A 19 -14.97 2.75 -2.73
C TRP A 19 -14.94 1.80 -3.93
N PRO A 20 -14.39 0.59 -3.78
CA PRO A 20 -14.17 -0.32 -4.91
C PRO A 20 -15.50 -0.79 -5.51
N ARG A 21 -16.61 -0.57 -4.78
CA ARG A 21 -17.99 -0.65 -5.29
C ARG A 21 -18.24 0.11 -6.59
N ASN A 22 -17.43 1.10 -6.94
CA ASN A 22 -17.58 1.86 -8.19
C ASN A 22 -16.60 1.41 -9.29
N LEU A 23 -15.76 0.41 -9.03
CA LEU A 23 -14.71 -0.03 -9.94
C LEU A 23 -15.14 -1.34 -10.61
N LEU A 24 -15.69 -1.25 -11.81
CA LEU A 24 -16.11 -2.41 -12.59
C LEU A 24 -14.90 -3.00 -13.32
N MET A 25 -14.55 -4.24 -13.00
CA MET A 25 -13.54 -5.01 -13.73
C MET A 25 -14.23 -5.87 -14.78
N MET A 26 -13.72 -5.81 -16.01
CA MET A 26 -14.20 -6.64 -17.12
C MET A 26 -13.08 -7.56 -17.56
N THR A 27 -13.30 -8.86 -17.49
CA THR A 27 -12.38 -9.88 -18.00
C THR A 27 -13.04 -10.64 -19.13
N GLN A 28 -12.25 -11.09 -20.10
CA GLN A 28 -12.72 -11.93 -21.18
C GLN A 28 -11.97 -13.25 -21.11
N ASP A 29 -12.71 -14.36 -21.05
CA ASP A 29 -12.10 -15.69 -21.05
C ASP A 29 -11.70 -16.14 -22.47
N ASP A 30 -11.05 -17.29 -22.55
CA ASP A 30 -10.57 -17.87 -23.82
C ASP A 30 -11.71 -18.20 -24.81
N GLN A 31 -12.96 -18.28 -24.32
CA GLN A 31 -14.17 -18.49 -25.11
C GLN A 31 -14.83 -17.17 -25.53
N ARG A 32 -14.20 -16.02 -25.24
CA ARG A 32 -14.69 -14.66 -25.45
C ARG A 32 -15.90 -14.29 -24.60
N ALA A 33 -16.22 -15.06 -23.56
CA ALA A 33 -17.27 -14.68 -22.63
C ALA A 33 -16.80 -13.51 -21.77
N LEU A 34 -17.65 -12.48 -21.67
CA LEU A 34 -17.39 -11.30 -20.85
C LEU A 34 -17.82 -11.59 -19.41
N GLN A 35 -16.88 -11.50 -18.47
CA GLN A 35 -17.16 -11.49 -17.04
C GLN A 35 -17.01 -10.07 -16.49
N MET A 36 -17.91 -9.73 -15.57
CA MET A 36 -17.98 -8.42 -14.94
C MET A 36 -17.98 -8.62 -13.43
N ASP A 37 -16.93 -8.15 -12.77
CA ASP A 37 -16.75 -8.29 -11.32
C ASP A 37 -16.47 -6.95 -10.65
N TYR A 38 -16.83 -6.86 -9.38
CA TYR A 38 -16.44 -5.75 -8.51
C TYR A 38 -15.39 -6.25 -7.52
N PRO A 39 -14.18 -5.68 -7.51
CA PRO A 39 -13.13 -6.11 -6.59
C PRO A 39 -13.55 -5.82 -5.14
N PHE A 40 -13.35 -6.80 -4.26
CA PHE A 40 -13.49 -6.59 -2.82
C PHE A 40 -12.12 -6.23 -2.24
N ILE A 41 -11.97 -4.99 -1.79
CA ILE A 41 -10.81 -4.55 -1.03
C ILE A 41 -11.22 -4.49 0.44
N PRO A 42 -10.58 -5.25 1.34
CA PRO A 42 -10.89 -5.17 2.77
C PRO A 42 -10.72 -3.73 3.27
N THR A 43 -11.57 -3.31 4.20
CA THR A 43 -11.42 -2.02 4.87
C THR A 43 -10.23 -2.06 5.82
N ASP A 44 -9.52 -0.94 5.97
CA ASP A 44 -8.44 -0.78 6.95
C ASP A 44 -7.24 -1.73 6.77
N CYS A 45 -6.93 -2.06 5.52
CA CYS A 45 -5.72 -2.83 5.18
C CYS A 45 -4.74 -2.09 4.27
N TYR A 46 -5.09 -0.89 3.80
CA TYR A 46 -4.23 -0.04 2.98
C TYR A 46 -3.93 1.29 3.69
N TYR A 47 -2.65 1.57 3.88
CA TYR A 47 -2.16 2.68 4.69
C TYR A 47 -1.25 3.60 3.89
N LEU A 48 -1.41 4.90 4.13
CA LEU A 48 -0.56 5.93 3.53
C LEU A 48 -0.20 6.94 4.62
N SER A 49 1.09 7.15 4.85
CA SER A 49 1.59 8.24 5.69
C SER A 49 2.46 9.20 4.91
N TYR A 50 2.41 10.45 5.36
CA TYR A 50 3.29 11.53 4.96
C TYR A 50 3.86 12.15 6.24
N LEU A 51 5.13 12.54 6.24
CA LEU A 51 5.66 13.41 7.29
C LEU A 51 5.14 14.83 7.07
N GLU A 52 4.38 15.36 8.03
CA GLU A 52 3.74 16.69 7.96
C GLU A 52 4.72 17.82 7.64
N GLU A 53 6.00 17.63 7.96
CA GLU A 53 7.03 18.67 7.85
C GLU A 53 7.92 18.51 6.61
N ILE A 54 7.88 17.37 5.90
CA ILE A 54 8.74 17.08 4.75
C ILE A 54 8.01 16.22 3.71
N PRO A 55 7.65 16.75 2.51
CA PRO A 55 7.02 15.97 1.45
C PRO A 55 7.93 14.87 0.83
N LEU A 56 9.22 14.85 1.19
CA LEU A 56 10.22 13.87 0.76
C LEU A 56 10.12 12.49 1.45
N TYR A 57 9.17 12.32 2.38
CA TYR A 57 8.97 11.07 3.09
C TYR A 57 7.54 10.59 2.99
N MET A 58 7.33 9.59 2.13
CA MET A 58 6.04 8.94 1.92
C MET A 58 6.17 7.45 2.16
N VAL A 59 5.22 6.88 2.90
CA VAL A 59 5.14 5.43 3.11
C VAL A 59 3.79 4.93 2.68
N THR A 60 3.78 3.95 1.79
CA THR A 60 2.60 3.19 1.38
C THR A 60 2.76 1.76 1.87
N MET A 61 1.75 1.22 2.55
CA MET A 61 1.75 -0.14 3.08
C MET A 61 0.42 -0.85 2.80
N ASP A 62 0.50 -2.12 2.42
CA ASP A 62 -0.60 -3.05 2.21
C ASP A 62 -0.46 -4.23 3.19
N THR A 63 -1.54 -4.54 3.89
CA THR A 63 -1.66 -5.72 4.76
C THR A 63 -2.90 -6.57 4.46
N CYS A 64 -3.52 -6.40 3.30
CA CYS A 64 -4.83 -6.96 2.93
C CYS A 64 -4.84 -8.48 2.79
N TYR A 65 -3.69 -9.09 2.50
CA TYR A 65 -3.59 -10.52 2.17
C TYR A 65 -2.65 -11.31 3.10
N GLY A 66 -2.45 -10.84 4.34
CA GLY A 66 -1.71 -11.56 5.38
C GLY A 66 -0.18 -11.41 5.33
N GLY A 67 0.33 -10.57 4.43
CA GLY A 67 1.72 -10.10 4.40
C GLY A 67 1.84 -8.64 4.79
N LEU A 68 3.07 -8.14 4.88
CA LEU A 68 3.36 -6.70 4.93
C LEU A 68 4.16 -6.36 3.68
N GLU A 69 3.55 -5.60 2.78
CA GLU A 69 4.22 -5.11 1.57
C GLU A 69 4.07 -3.60 1.47
N GLY A 70 5.04 -2.92 0.87
CA GLY A 70 4.98 -1.47 0.79
C GLY A 70 6.19 -0.83 0.16
N ILE A 71 6.10 0.47 -0.01
CA ILE A 71 7.18 1.31 -0.51
C ILE A 71 7.34 2.50 0.45
N MET A 72 8.57 2.76 0.86
CA MET A 72 8.97 3.95 1.61
C MET A 72 9.89 4.78 0.73
N ASN A 73 9.46 5.98 0.38
CA ASN A 73 10.31 6.98 -0.23
C ASN A 73 11.04 7.75 0.88
N LEU A 74 12.36 7.80 0.77
CA LEU A 74 13.28 8.53 1.63
C LEU A 74 14.17 9.44 0.78
N ASP A 75 13.75 10.70 0.64
CA ASP A 75 14.38 11.67 -0.27
C ASP A 75 14.34 11.16 -1.72
N ASP A 76 15.50 10.96 -2.34
CA ASP A 76 15.61 10.47 -3.72
C ASP A 76 15.69 8.92 -3.80
N LEU A 77 15.43 8.22 -2.69
CA LEU A 77 15.55 6.75 -2.60
C LEU A 77 14.21 6.09 -2.31
N ASP A 78 13.91 5.03 -3.04
CA ASP A 78 12.75 4.17 -2.80
C ASP A 78 13.18 2.84 -2.16
N TYR A 79 12.59 2.55 -1.01
CA TYR A 79 12.81 1.31 -0.25
C TYR A 79 11.58 0.43 -0.34
N GLU A 80 11.81 -0.84 -0.68
CA GLU A 80 10.77 -1.84 -0.65
C GLU A 80 10.62 -2.45 0.75
N ILE A 81 9.39 -2.56 1.21
CA ILE A 81 9.01 -3.23 2.44
C ILE A 81 8.41 -4.57 2.03
N ARG A 82 9.00 -5.66 2.52
CA ARG A 82 8.43 -7.01 2.42
C ARG A 82 8.49 -7.68 3.78
N SER A 83 7.48 -8.46 4.10
CA SER A 83 7.54 -9.37 5.24
C SER A 83 8.65 -10.39 5.00
N SER A 84 9.60 -10.48 5.92
CA SER A 84 10.45 -11.67 6.00
C SER A 84 9.54 -12.84 6.34
N ALA A 85 9.36 -13.77 5.41
CA ALA A 85 8.75 -15.05 5.75
C ALA A 85 9.59 -15.63 6.89
N ILE A 86 9.01 -15.79 8.08
CA ILE A 86 9.60 -16.66 9.09
C ILE A 86 9.34 -18.07 8.56
N PRO A 87 10.38 -18.84 8.17
CA PRO A 87 10.15 -20.21 7.74
C PRO A 87 9.56 -20.97 8.92
N ASN A 88 8.44 -21.67 8.69
CA ASN A 88 7.87 -22.61 9.65
C ASN A 88 8.84 -23.75 9.95
#